data_AF-A0A7I8VLU6-F1
#
_entry.id   AF-A0A7I8VLU6-F1
#
_cell.length_a   1.000
_cell.length_b   1.000
_cell.length_c   1.000
_cell.angle_alpha   90.00
_cell.angle_beta   90.00
_cell.angle_gamma   90.00
#
_symmetry.space_group_name_H-M   'P 1'
#
loop_
_entity.id
_entity.type
_entity.pdbx_description
1 polymer ?
#
loop_
_entity_poly.entity_id
_entity_poly.type
_entity_poly.pdbx_seq_one_letter_code
_entity_poly.pdbx_strand_id
1 'polypeptide(L)'
;MAYNGAPPPSYEDVMGQCSQTISTDLNIVDFLPGLVSDDDEQYDCETFSGLVRKANNWLQRNRMFTVINCETIDVKNSGADACRKTVLKKKTDSEGSTLHMRMLRCLRVFVRMKTHADPMQPDRIGYFNFPPNSQGSCTDTFENFSVTIGRLNDRLRRTPIDGRILNVETLRVKCRDGCITDYKMERSAWTDYTTEKLRFVMFIRLFYLYGNSRAETIAVRDFLPNQINSSVILSKSQFDSFHALMTRVRLWLSCQKLARVLNVQSINIKVKSSDETVISERMCYTNISTSTTFVRIIRIYHILAEEQAHYKPVMINYRTFVPAEREEIQELMEREVQPWVKYNKNARVLSSETILYRAKTTGVDPNDTITQNKGKTTLYVHCLRVYFDGPVYQPPTNLPLPSQTAPEECCSLL
;
A
#
# COMPACT_ATOMS: atom_id res chain seq x y z
N MET A 1 -30.81 -23.19 19.23
CA MET A 1 -29.59 -23.96 19.55
C MET A 1 -28.45 -22.95 19.70
N ALA A 2 -27.92 -22.76 20.90
CA ALA A 2 -26.80 -21.84 21.13
C ALA A 2 -25.50 -22.53 20.72
N TYR A 3 -24.71 -21.88 19.88
CA TYR A 3 -23.43 -22.40 19.39
C TYR A 3 -22.40 -22.29 20.52
N ASN A 4 -22.11 -23.39 21.22
CA ASN A 4 -21.03 -23.49 22.22
C ASN A 4 -19.67 -23.71 21.51
N GLY A 5 -19.34 -22.85 20.55
CA GLY A 5 -18.01 -22.82 19.95
C GLY A 5 -17.03 -22.12 20.89
N ALA A 6 -15.84 -22.70 21.10
CA ALA A 6 -14.75 -21.98 21.76
C ALA A 6 -14.49 -20.66 21.02
N PRO A 7 -14.21 -19.56 21.73
CA PRO A 7 -13.90 -18.29 21.08
C PRO A 7 -12.70 -18.48 20.13
N PRO A 8 -12.71 -17.85 18.95
CA PRO A 8 -11.58 -17.92 18.04
C PRO A 8 -10.30 -17.49 18.77
N PRO A 9 -9.15 -18.15 18.50
CA PRO A 9 -7.89 -17.84 19.16
C PRO A 9 -7.58 -16.35 19.01
N SER A 10 -7.01 -15.75 20.06
CA SER A 10 -6.68 -14.34 20.00
C SER A 10 -5.60 -14.12 18.93
N TYR A 11 -5.56 -12.92 18.34
CA TYR A 11 -4.50 -12.57 17.39
C TYR A 11 -3.10 -12.74 18.01
N GLU A 12 -2.97 -12.57 19.34
CA GLU A 12 -1.74 -12.84 20.08
C GLU A 12 -1.40 -14.32 20.15
N ASP A 13 -2.39 -15.22 20.20
CA ASP A 13 -2.16 -16.68 20.17
C ASP A 13 -1.71 -17.16 18.78
N VAL A 14 -2.24 -16.55 17.72
CA VAL A 14 -1.90 -16.90 16.34
C VAL A 14 -0.56 -16.31 15.90
N MET A 15 -0.22 -15.11 16.37
CA MET A 15 1.05 -14.43 16.02
C MET A 15 2.17 -14.69 17.03
N GLY A 16 1.84 -15.02 18.29
CA GLY A 16 2.80 -15.22 19.37
C GLY A 16 3.57 -16.55 19.31
N GLN A 17 3.13 -17.51 18.49
CA GLN A 17 3.81 -18.81 18.33
C GLN A 17 4.67 -18.93 17.06
N CYS A 18 4.73 -17.89 16.23
CA CYS A 18 5.67 -17.89 15.12
C CYS A 18 7.03 -17.45 15.66
N SER A 19 7.84 -18.42 16.13
CA SER A 19 9.26 -18.25 16.44
C SER A 19 10.02 -17.90 15.15
N GLN A 20 9.88 -16.66 14.70
CA GLN A 20 10.44 -16.18 13.44
C GLN A 20 11.92 -15.86 13.61
N THR A 21 12.73 -16.26 12.63
CA THR A 21 14.09 -15.76 12.45
C THR A 21 14.01 -14.29 12.01
N ILE A 22 13.95 -13.39 13.00
CA ILE A 22 13.85 -11.95 12.75
C ILE A 22 15.13 -11.47 12.06
N SER A 23 15.02 -11.04 10.80
CA SER A 23 16.11 -10.37 10.09
C SER A 23 16.29 -8.95 10.63
N THR A 24 17.54 -8.46 10.68
CA THR A 24 17.86 -7.12 11.20
C THR A 24 17.33 -5.98 10.33
N ASP A 25 17.13 -6.22 9.04
CA ASP A 25 17.14 -5.13 8.05
C ASP A 25 15.74 -4.64 7.63
N LEU A 26 14.80 -5.54 7.36
CA LEU A 26 13.42 -5.20 6.96
C LEU A 26 12.45 -6.34 7.29
N ASN A 27 11.39 -6.03 8.03
CA ASN A 27 10.31 -6.95 8.39
C ASN A 27 8.95 -6.28 8.15
N ILE A 28 7.92 -7.10 8.06
CA ILE A 28 6.52 -6.69 7.86
C ILE A 28 5.68 -7.20 9.03
N VAL A 29 4.78 -6.35 9.53
CA VAL A 29 3.77 -6.73 10.51
C VAL A 29 2.40 -6.27 10.02
N ASP A 30 1.47 -7.21 9.86
CA ASP A 30 0.12 -6.94 9.35
C ASP A 30 -0.92 -6.96 10.46
N PHE A 31 -1.63 -5.84 10.61
CA PHE A 31 -2.73 -5.68 11.55
C PHE A 31 -4.06 -5.81 10.81
N LEU A 32 -4.74 -6.92 11.06
CA LEU A 32 -6.04 -7.23 10.53
C LEU A 32 -7.15 -6.66 11.43
N PRO A 33 -8.28 -6.23 10.85
CA PRO A 33 -9.43 -5.84 11.64
C PRO A 33 -10.06 -7.06 12.30
N GLY A 34 -10.28 -6.96 13.62
CA GLY A 34 -11.07 -7.93 14.35
C GLY A 34 -12.55 -7.83 13.98
N LEU A 35 -13.26 -8.96 14.01
CA LEU A 35 -14.70 -9.00 13.83
C LEU A 35 -15.38 -8.41 15.07
N VAL A 36 -16.32 -7.48 14.88
CA VAL A 36 -17.08 -6.85 15.97
C VAL A 36 -18.43 -7.53 16.12
N SER A 37 -19.13 -7.74 15.02
CA SER A 37 -20.33 -8.56 14.94
C SER A 37 -20.31 -9.39 13.65
N ASP A 38 -20.84 -10.61 13.74
CA ASP A 38 -21.02 -11.51 12.60
C ASP A 38 -22.51 -11.63 12.26
N ASP A 39 -23.17 -10.49 12.08
CA ASP A 39 -24.53 -10.49 11.57
C ASP A 39 -24.45 -10.72 10.05
N ASP A 40 -25.19 -11.72 9.54
CA ASP A 40 -25.17 -12.12 8.13
C ASP A 40 -25.43 -10.94 7.16
N GLU A 41 -26.15 -9.92 7.62
CA GLU A 41 -26.47 -8.71 6.85
C GLU A 41 -25.39 -7.61 6.94
N GLN A 42 -24.64 -7.54 8.04
CA GLN A 42 -23.69 -6.46 8.28
C GLN A 42 -22.38 -6.99 8.89
N TYR A 43 -21.43 -7.27 8.01
CA TYR A 43 -20.07 -7.63 8.38
C TYR A 43 -19.34 -6.40 8.96
N ASP A 44 -19.43 -6.23 10.28
CA ASP A 44 -18.81 -5.12 11.00
C ASP A 44 -17.47 -5.54 11.60
N CYS A 45 -16.45 -4.75 11.33
CA CYS A 45 -15.10 -5.00 11.82
C CYS A 45 -14.53 -3.75 12.43
N GLU A 46 -13.51 -3.92 13.26
CA GLU A 46 -12.79 -2.81 13.87
C GLU A 46 -12.41 -1.74 12.84
N THR A 47 -12.57 -0.48 13.23
CA THR A 47 -12.16 0.66 12.41
C THR A 47 -10.64 0.68 12.17
N PHE A 48 -10.21 1.46 11.19
CA PHE A 48 -8.79 1.62 10.90
C PHE A 48 -8.03 2.21 12.10
N SER A 49 -8.66 3.08 12.88
CA SER A 49 -8.12 3.54 14.18
C SER A 49 -7.87 2.41 15.17
N GLY A 50 -8.70 1.36 15.16
CA GLY A 50 -8.47 0.13 15.92
C GLY A 50 -7.17 -0.57 15.51
N LEU A 51 -6.88 -0.62 14.21
CA LEU A 51 -5.65 -1.21 13.68
C LEU A 51 -4.41 -0.44 14.12
N VAL A 52 -4.45 0.90 14.06
CA VAL A 52 -3.32 1.74 14.49
C VAL A 52 -3.07 1.59 16.00
N ARG A 53 -4.13 1.45 16.80
CA ARG A 53 -4.00 1.15 18.23
C ARG A 53 -3.37 -0.22 18.47
N LYS A 54 -3.77 -1.26 17.73
CA LYS A 54 -3.12 -2.59 17.78
C LYS A 54 -1.64 -2.50 17.41
N ALA A 55 -1.29 -1.76 16.37
CA ALA A 55 0.10 -1.54 15.97
C ALA A 55 0.93 -0.85 17.05
N ASN A 56 0.39 0.18 17.70
CA ASN A 56 1.06 0.86 18.80
C ASN A 56 1.26 -0.05 20.02
N ASN A 57 0.27 -0.87 20.37
CA ASN A 57 0.42 -1.85 21.45
C ASN A 57 1.52 -2.88 21.13
N TRP A 58 1.60 -3.34 19.88
CA TRP A 58 2.65 -4.23 19.43
C TRP A 58 4.04 -3.56 19.53
N LEU A 59 4.18 -2.31 19.08
CA LEU A 59 5.44 -1.55 19.16
C LEU A 59 5.90 -1.33 20.62
N GLN A 60 4.97 -1.10 21.55
CA GLN A 60 5.28 -0.94 22.97
C GLN A 60 5.90 -2.20 23.61
N ARG A 61 5.48 -3.38 23.15
CA ARG A 61 6.01 -4.68 23.58
C ARG A 61 7.28 -5.07 22.83
N ASN A 62 7.42 -4.61 21.58
CA ASN A 62 8.53 -4.93 20.69
C ASN A 62 9.49 -3.75 20.51
N ARG A 63 10.05 -3.27 21.63
CA ARG A 63 10.82 -2.00 21.70
C ARG A 63 12.10 -1.97 20.88
N MET A 64 12.60 -3.14 20.48
CA MET A 64 13.77 -3.30 19.63
C MET A 64 13.54 -2.91 18.17
N PHE A 65 12.29 -2.66 17.76
CA PHE A 65 11.96 -2.27 16.40
C PHE A 65 11.71 -0.77 16.27
N THR A 66 12.05 -0.24 15.09
CA THR A 66 11.63 1.09 14.65
C THR A 66 10.87 1.00 13.33
N VAL A 67 9.88 1.87 13.17
CA VAL A 67 9.01 1.93 12.01
C VAL A 67 9.70 2.65 10.86
N ILE A 68 9.81 1.97 9.72
CA ILE A 68 10.32 2.53 8.47
C ILE A 68 9.18 3.16 7.68
N ASN A 69 8.07 2.44 7.55
CA ASN A 69 6.92 2.85 6.74
C ASN A 69 5.64 2.21 7.27
N CYS A 70 4.50 2.79 6.94
CA CYS A 70 3.18 2.19 7.13
C CYS A 70 2.44 2.22 5.80
N GLU A 71 1.67 1.20 5.48
CA GLU A 71 0.78 1.24 4.32
C GLU A 71 -0.61 0.71 4.64
N THR A 72 -1.59 1.19 3.88
CA THR A 72 -2.95 0.65 3.88
C THR A 72 -3.08 -0.37 2.76
N ILE A 73 -3.37 -1.63 3.09
CA ILE A 73 -3.60 -2.69 2.10
C ILE A 73 -5.07 -3.10 2.09
N ASP A 74 -5.64 -3.29 0.90
CA ASP A 74 -6.96 -3.89 0.73
C ASP A 74 -6.78 -5.35 0.30
N VAL A 75 -7.29 -6.30 1.07
CA VAL A 75 -7.23 -7.75 0.79
C VAL A 75 -8.64 -8.34 0.65
N LYS A 76 -8.74 -9.49 0.00
CA LYS A 76 -10.00 -10.24 -0.06
C LYS A 76 -10.14 -11.10 1.19
N ASN A 77 -11.29 -11.02 1.86
CA ASN A 77 -11.62 -11.96 2.91
C ASN A 77 -11.97 -13.32 2.31
N SER A 78 -11.13 -14.32 2.54
CA SER A 78 -11.36 -15.71 2.17
C SER A 78 -11.50 -16.63 3.40
N GLY A 79 -11.95 -16.09 4.53
CA GLY A 79 -11.97 -16.77 5.82
C GLY A 79 -10.68 -16.53 6.61
N ALA A 80 -10.29 -17.52 7.44
CA ALA A 80 -9.17 -17.41 8.38
C ALA A 80 -7.84 -16.94 7.76
N ASP A 81 -7.61 -17.18 6.45
CA ASP A 81 -6.34 -16.86 5.77
C ASP A 81 -6.36 -15.54 4.96
N ALA A 82 -7.34 -14.67 5.16
CA ALA A 82 -7.63 -13.52 4.28
C ALA A 82 -6.42 -12.62 3.92
N CYS A 83 -5.51 -12.35 4.85
CA CYS A 83 -4.37 -11.44 4.60
C CYS A 83 -3.10 -12.14 4.12
N ARG A 84 -3.08 -13.47 4.19
CA ARG A 84 -1.89 -14.24 3.87
C ARG A 84 -1.76 -14.49 2.37
N LYS A 85 -2.88 -14.71 1.69
CA LYS A 85 -2.90 -15.09 0.28
C LYS A 85 -2.55 -13.92 -0.64
N THR A 86 -1.48 -14.05 -1.40
CA THR A 86 -1.07 -13.08 -2.42
C THR A 86 -1.93 -13.11 -3.68
N VAL A 87 -2.63 -14.21 -3.94
CA VAL A 87 -3.37 -14.44 -5.17
C VAL A 87 -4.86 -14.20 -4.95
N LEU A 88 -5.42 -13.19 -5.64
CA LEU A 88 -6.85 -12.88 -5.64
C LEU A 88 -7.52 -13.44 -6.89
N LYS A 89 -8.39 -14.44 -6.71
CA LYS A 89 -9.27 -14.93 -7.78
C LYS A 89 -10.59 -14.17 -7.74
N LYS A 90 -10.88 -13.38 -8.79
CA LYS A 90 -12.23 -12.90 -9.06
C LYS A 90 -12.95 -13.94 -9.94
N LYS A 91 -13.75 -14.80 -9.31
CA LYS A 91 -14.66 -15.71 -10.01
C LYS A 91 -15.95 -14.95 -10.33
N THR A 92 -16.40 -15.07 -11.57
CA THR A 92 -17.81 -14.89 -11.93
C THR A 92 -18.38 -16.31 -11.90
N ASP A 93 -19.48 -16.55 -11.20
CA ASP A 93 -20.10 -17.87 -11.24
C ASP A 93 -20.70 -18.16 -12.62
N SER A 94 -21.02 -19.43 -12.88
CA SER A 94 -21.58 -19.90 -14.14
C SER A 94 -22.99 -19.36 -14.42
N GLU A 95 -23.69 -18.89 -13.38
CA GLU A 95 -25.07 -18.39 -13.45
C GLU A 95 -25.13 -16.84 -13.54
N GLY A 96 -24.00 -16.15 -13.49
CA GLY A 96 -23.94 -14.68 -13.52
C GLY A 96 -24.40 -14.02 -12.21
N SER A 97 -24.66 -14.79 -11.15
CA SER A 97 -24.91 -14.25 -9.82
C SER A 97 -23.65 -13.56 -9.25
N THR A 98 -23.91 -12.49 -8.53
CA THR A 98 -22.85 -11.61 -8.02
C THR A 98 -22.29 -12.21 -6.75
N LEU A 99 -21.13 -12.87 -6.84
CA LEU A 99 -20.45 -13.40 -5.67
C LEU A 99 -20.04 -12.24 -4.76
N HIS A 100 -20.68 -12.14 -3.58
CA HIS A 100 -20.37 -11.15 -2.55
C HIS A 100 -18.90 -11.29 -2.13
N MET A 101 -18.07 -10.35 -2.58
CA MET A 101 -16.66 -10.36 -2.21
C MET A 101 -16.47 -9.51 -0.97
N ARG A 102 -16.32 -10.16 0.18
CA ARG A 102 -15.89 -9.50 1.41
C ARG A 102 -14.44 -9.03 1.22
N MET A 103 -14.19 -7.77 1.49
CA MET A 103 -12.88 -7.11 1.42
C MET A 103 -12.53 -6.62 2.81
N LEU A 104 -11.26 -6.73 3.18
CA LEU A 104 -10.70 -6.14 4.39
C LEU A 104 -9.69 -5.06 3.99
N ARG A 105 -9.59 -4.04 4.81
CA ARG A 105 -8.55 -3.03 4.78
C ARG A 105 -7.72 -3.19 6.04
N CYS A 106 -6.43 -3.41 5.85
CA CYS A 106 -5.49 -3.73 6.90
C CYS A 106 -4.42 -2.65 6.96
N LEU A 107 -3.75 -2.59 8.11
CA LEU A 107 -2.56 -1.76 8.30
C LEU A 107 -1.34 -2.67 8.23
N ARG A 108 -0.43 -2.38 7.30
CA ARG A 108 0.86 -3.05 7.23
C ARG A 108 1.94 -2.09 7.73
N VAL A 109 2.77 -2.55 8.66
CA VAL A 109 3.87 -1.78 9.23
C VAL A 109 5.19 -2.42 8.82
N PHE A 110 6.04 -1.64 8.17
CA PHE A 110 7.41 -2.04 7.85
C PHE A 110 8.32 -1.61 8.98
N VAL A 111 9.06 -2.55 9.54
CA VAL A 111 9.96 -2.31 10.69
C VAL A 111 11.36 -2.83 10.42
N ARG A 112 12.34 -2.26 11.12
CA ARG A 112 13.70 -2.80 11.23
C ARG A 112 14.12 -2.85 12.68
N MET A 113 15.16 -3.64 12.97
CA MET A 113 15.78 -3.56 14.27
C MET A 113 16.42 -2.17 14.46
N LYS A 114 16.30 -1.66 15.68
CA LYS A 114 16.98 -0.45 16.12
C LYS A 114 18.48 -0.69 16.16
N THR A 115 19.20 0.35 15.78
CA THR A 115 20.64 0.47 15.95
C THR A 115 20.92 1.29 17.22
N HIS A 116 22.19 1.36 17.63
CA HIS A 116 22.60 2.22 18.75
C HIS A 116 22.30 3.71 18.54
N ALA A 117 22.06 4.16 17.30
CA ALA A 117 21.70 5.55 16.99
C ALA A 117 20.20 5.83 17.13
N ASP A 118 19.35 4.80 17.19
CA ASP A 118 17.90 4.97 17.29
C ASP A 118 17.47 5.19 18.76
N PRO A 119 16.42 6.00 19.02
CA PRO A 119 15.91 6.19 20.37
C PRO A 119 15.45 4.88 21.03
N MET A 120 15.74 4.69 22.31
CA MET A 120 15.28 3.52 23.06
C MET A 120 13.76 3.48 23.27
N GLN A 121 13.09 4.63 23.20
CA GLN A 121 11.64 4.74 23.36
C GLN A 121 10.91 4.03 22.20
N PRO A 122 9.83 3.29 22.46
CA PRO A 122 9.03 2.67 21.39
C PRO A 122 8.48 3.73 20.45
N ASP A 123 8.52 3.44 19.15
CA ASP A 123 7.80 4.27 18.19
C ASP A 123 6.30 4.21 18.47
N ARG A 124 5.62 5.34 18.24
CA ARG A 124 4.16 5.44 18.29
C ARG A 124 3.69 6.07 17.00
N ILE A 125 2.81 5.37 16.30
CA ILE A 125 2.21 5.78 15.03
C ILE A 125 0.94 6.58 15.32
N GLY A 126 0.84 7.74 14.69
CA GLY A 126 -0.40 8.50 14.52
C GLY A 126 -0.80 8.53 13.05
N TYR A 127 -2.08 8.82 12.80
CA TYR A 127 -2.56 9.03 11.44
C TYR A 127 -3.78 9.96 11.42
N PHE A 128 -4.13 10.46 10.24
CA PHE A 128 -5.45 11.00 9.97
C PHE A 128 -5.78 10.91 8.47
N ASN A 129 -7.08 10.91 8.15
CA ASN A 129 -7.57 10.99 6.78
C ASN A 129 -7.88 12.45 6.41
N PHE A 130 -7.71 12.77 5.14
CA PHE A 130 -7.97 14.09 4.57
C PHE A 130 -8.70 13.95 3.24
N PRO A 131 -10.05 14.03 3.24
CA PRO A 131 -10.86 13.90 2.05
C PRO A 131 -10.84 15.18 1.20
N PRO A 132 -11.05 15.10 -0.12
CA PRO A 132 -11.32 16.26 -0.96
C PRO A 132 -12.68 16.89 -0.58
N ASN A 133 -12.80 18.21 -0.74
CA ASN A 133 -14.10 18.88 -0.60
C ASN A 133 -15.01 18.58 -1.80
N SER A 134 -16.32 18.46 -1.52
CA SER A 134 -17.36 18.45 -2.56
C SER A 134 -17.54 19.86 -3.15
N GLN A 135 -17.67 19.97 -4.47
CA GLN A 135 -17.90 21.24 -5.17
C GLN A 135 -19.40 21.47 -5.46
N GLY A 136 -20.25 21.33 -4.45
CA GLY A 136 -21.70 21.57 -4.54
C GLY A 136 -22.53 20.78 -3.53
N SER A 137 -23.82 21.12 -3.44
CA SER A 137 -24.76 20.54 -2.48
C SER A 137 -25.18 19.11 -2.79
N CYS A 138 -24.92 18.62 -4.02
CA CYS A 138 -25.29 17.28 -4.47
C CYS A 138 -24.50 16.82 -5.72
N THR A 139 -23.38 17.45 -6.04
CA THR A 139 -22.69 17.26 -7.33
C THR A 139 -21.56 16.23 -7.26
N ASP A 140 -21.45 15.46 -8.35
CA ASP A 140 -20.47 14.41 -8.63
C ASP A 140 -19.01 14.90 -8.74
N THR A 141 -18.73 16.11 -8.28
CA THR A 141 -17.48 16.84 -8.53
C THR A 141 -16.79 17.14 -7.23
N PHE A 142 -15.57 16.65 -7.10
CA PHE A 142 -14.68 16.93 -5.99
C PHE A 142 -13.59 17.90 -6.44
N GLU A 143 -13.04 18.66 -5.50
CA GLU A 143 -11.83 19.45 -5.78
C GLU A 143 -10.69 18.57 -6.30
N ASN A 144 -9.80 19.16 -7.09
CA ASN A 144 -8.65 18.45 -7.63
C ASN A 144 -7.63 18.09 -6.53
N PHE A 145 -6.76 17.12 -6.84
CA PHE A 145 -5.76 16.61 -5.90
C PHE A 145 -4.82 17.70 -5.37
N SER A 146 -4.31 18.58 -6.23
CA SER A 146 -3.47 19.72 -5.85
C SER A 146 -4.14 20.66 -4.84
N VAL A 147 -5.43 20.96 -5.02
CA VAL A 147 -6.22 21.77 -4.07
C VAL A 147 -6.34 21.06 -2.72
N THR A 148 -6.58 19.74 -2.75
CA THR A 148 -6.63 18.92 -1.52
C THR A 148 -5.29 18.96 -0.78
N ILE A 149 -4.16 18.85 -1.48
CA ILE A 149 -2.80 18.95 -0.90
C ILE A 149 -2.54 20.35 -0.32
N GLY A 150 -2.93 21.41 -1.02
CA GLY A 150 -2.80 22.79 -0.53
C GLY A 150 -3.52 22.96 0.81
N ARG A 151 -4.76 22.48 0.89
CA ARG A 151 -5.58 22.54 2.11
C ARG A 151 -5.04 21.66 3.24
N LEU A 152 -4.44 20.52 2.92
CA LEU A 152 -3.72 19.67 3.89
C LEU A 152 -2.53 20.43 4.49
N ASN A 153 -1.72 21.09 3.66
CA ASN A 153 -0.61 21.91 4.14
C ASN A 153 -1.09 23.10 4.98
N ASP A 154 -2.20 23.76 4.60
CA ASP A 154 -2.81 24.81 5.43
C ASP A 154 -3.25 24.31 6.80
N ARG A 155 -3.75 23.06 6.87
CA ARG A 155 -4.08 22.42 8.14
C ARG A 155 -2.82 22.16 8.96
N LEU A 156 -1.79 21.56 8.36
CA LEU A 156 -0.53 21.24 9.04
C LEU A 156 0.20 22.48 9.56
N ARG A 157 0.08 23.61 8.87
CA ARG A 157 0.62 24.90 9.35
C ARG A 157 -0.13 25.45 10.57
N ARG A 158 -1.46 25.35 10.57
CA ARG A 158 -2.31 25.86 11.66
C ARG A 158 -2.32 24.95 12.88
N THR A 159 -2.23 23.65 12.66
CA THR A 159 -2.20 22.63 13.70
C THR A 159 -1.11 21.62 13.34
N PRO A 160 0.15 21.94 13.65
CA PRO A 160 1.28 21.03 13.45
C PRO A 160 1.03 19.70 14.14
N ILE A 161 1.51 18.62 13.53
CA ILE A 161 1.49 17.31 14.16
C ILE A 161 2.52 17.25 15.29
N ASP A 162 2.24 16.47 16.33
CA ASP A 162 3.19 16.18 17.42
C ASP A 162 4.18 15.12 16.98
N GLY A 163 5.05 15.44 16.02
CA GLY A 163 6.06 14.51 15.54
C GLY A 163 6.53 14.76 14.11
N ARG A 164 6.85 13.67 13.40
CA ARG A 164 7.36 13.72 12.01
C ARG A 164 6.46 12.93 11.07
N ILE A 165 6.21 13.46 9.87
CA ILE A 165 5.48 12.73 8.83
C ILE A 165 6.32 11.54 8.39
N LEU A 166 5.69 10.36 8.51
CA LEU A 166 6.25 9.07 8.15
C LEU A 166 5.91 8.73 6.70
N ASN A 167 4.61 8.76 6.36
CA ASN A 167 4.11 8.40 5.05
C ASN A 167 2.87 9.22 4.68
N VAL A 168 2.63 9.40 3.38
CA VAL A 168 1.39 9.93 2.82
C VAL A 168 0.94 9.01 1.69
N GLU A 169 -0.33 8.61 1.70
CA GLU A 169 -0.94 7.73 0.71
C GLU A 169 -2.12 8.42 0.03
N THR A 170 -2.25 8.25 -1.29
CA THR A 170 -3.55 8.40 -1.96
C THR A 170 -4.29 7.08 -1.88
N LEU A 171 -5.41 7.06 -1.18
CA LEU A 171 -6.29 5.90 -1.06
C LEU A 171 -7.59 6.14 -1.82
N ARG A 172 -8.34 5.07 -2.08
CA ARG A 172 -9.67 5.16 -2.68
C ARG A 172 -10.71 4.49 -1.80
N VAL A 173 -11.91 5.02 -1.83
CA VAL A 173 -13.10 4.44 -1.21
C VAL A 173 -14.24 4.40 -2.22
N LYS A 174 -15.10 3.38 -2.10
CA LYS A 174 -16.32 3.27 -2.88
C LYS A 174 -17.43 4.07 -2.22
N CYS A 175 -18.11 4.91 -2.99
CA CYS A 175 -19.26 5.70 -2.55
C CYS A 175 -20.45 5.40 -3.46
N ARG A 176 -21.60 5.01 -2.89
CA ARG A 176 -22.85 4.80 -3.66
C ARG A 176 -23.57 6.12 -3.93
N ASP A 177 -23.71 6.91 -2.88
CA ASP A 177 -24.36 8.23 -2.80
C ASP A 177 -23.48 9.39 -3.30
N GLY A 178 -22.24 9.11 -3.68
CA GLY A 178 -21.29 10.15 -4.05
C GLY A 178 -20.69 10.93 -2.89
N CYS A 179 -21.07 10.64 -1.66
CA CYS A 179 -20.55 11.33 -0.48
C CYS A 179 -19.42 10.52 0.15
N ILE A 180 -18.31 11.19 0.47
CA ILE A 180 -17.27 10.63 1.34
C ILE A 180 -17.58 11.07 2.78
N THR A 181 -17.65 10.10 3.69
CA THR A 181 -17.88 10.34 5.12
C THR A 181 -16.70 9.78 5.89
N ASP A 182 -16.47 10.30 7.10
CA ASP A 182 -15.40 9.79 7.99
C ASP A 182 -15.56 8.29 8.23
N TYR A 183 -16.80 7.83 8.44
CA TYR A 183 -17.12 6.42 8.56
C TYR A 183 -16.61 5.59 7.38
N LYS A 184 -16.78 6.04 6.13
CA LYS A 184 -16.32 5.31 4.94
C LYS A 184 -14.79 5.24 4.86
N MET A 185 -14.07 6.26 5.33
CA MET A 185 -12.60 6.27 5.33
C MET A 185 -12.02 5.40 6.45
N GLU A 186 -12.72 5.31 7.58
CA GLU A 186 -12.36 4.51 8.75
C GLU A 186 -12.78 3.04 8.66
N ARG A 187 -13.65 2.70 7.70
CA ARG A 187 -14.14 1.34 7.51
C ARG A 187 -13.00 0.39 7.10
N SER A 188 -12.84 -0.70 7.86
CA SER A 188 -11.84 -1.74 7.59
C SER A 188 -12.39 -2.99 6.90
N ALA A 189 -13.70 -3.10 6.68
CA ALA A 189 -14.27 -4.24 5.97
C ALA A 189 -15.51 -3.84 5.19
N TRP A 190 -15.67 -4.31 3.96
CA TRP A 190 -16.86 -4.06 3.15
C TRP A 190 -17.15 -5.22 2.19
N THR A 191 -18.40 -5.33 1.78
CA THR A 191 -18.81 -6.25 0.72
C THR A 191 -18.83 -5.51 -0.62
N ASP A 192 -18.15 -6.07 -1.62
CA ASP A 192 -18.20 -5.58 -2.99
C ASP A 192 -19.38 -6.19 -3.74
N TYR A 193 -20.27 -5.34 -4.25
CA TYR A 193 -21.41 -5.73 -5.08
C TYR A 193 -21.12 -5.31 -6.52
N THR A 194 -21.12 -6.27 -7.45
CA THR A 194 -20.66 -6.03 -8.83
C THR A 194 -21.69 -5.42 -9.77
N THR A 195 -22.95 -5.25 -9.35
CA THR A 195 -24.07 -4.85 -10.23
C THR A 195 -24.33 -3.35 -10.31
N GLU A 196 -23.78 -2.55 -9.39
CA GLU A 196 -24.12 -1.13 -9.29
C GLU A 196 -23.07 -0.22 -9.95
N LYS A 197 -23.53 0.97 -10.38
CA LYS A 197 -22.66 2.08 -10.79
C LYS A 197 -21.78 2.49 -9.60
N LEU A 198 -20.55 1.98 -9.55
CA LEU A 198 -19.63 2.27 -8.47
C LEU A 198 -18.92 3.60 -8.70
N ARG A 199 -19.08 4.54 -7.76
CA ARG A 199 -18.22 5.73 -7.68
C ARG A 199 -17.07 5.47 -6.74
N PHE A 200 -15.90 5.95 -7.12
CA PHE A 200 -14.69 5.90 -6.34
C PHE A 200 -14.26 7.32 -6.04
N VAL A 201 -14.04 7.61 -4.77
CA VAL A 201 -13.48 8.89 -4.30
C VAL A 201 -12.10 8.60 -3.73
N MET A 202 -11.12 9.38 -4.15
CA MET A 202 -9.77 9.33 -3.61
C MET A 202 -9.69 10.25 -2.39
N PHE A 203 -8.90 9.86 -1.40
CA PHE A 203 -8.60 10.69 -0.22
C PHE A 203 -7.14 10.50 0.15
N ILE A 204 -6.62 11.39 0.97
CA ILE A 204 -5.24 11.32 1.46
C ILE A 204 -5.24 10.73 2.85
N ARG A 205 -4.37 9.76 3.12
CA ARG A 205 -4.06 9.29 4.47
C ARG A 205 -2.63 9.68 4.81
N LEU A 206 -2.46 10.35 5.94
CA LEU A 206 -1.15 10.72 6.46
C LEU A 206 -0.84 9.88 7.69
N PHE A 207 0.34 9.27 7.72
CA PHE A 207 0.92 8.62 8.89
C PHE A 207 2.07 9.46 9.43
N TYR A 208 2.21 9.51 10.75
CA TYR A 208 3.30 10.19 11.43
C TYR A 208 3.79 9.37 12.63
N LEU A 209 5.02 9.62 13.04
CA LEU A 209 5.54 9.11 14.31
C LEU A 209 5.50 10.23 15.35
N TYR A 210 4.97 9.92 16.52
CA TYR A 210 4.90 10.90 17.62
C TYR A 210 6.31 11.32 18.07
N GLY A 211 6.46 12.58 18.44
CA GLY A 211 7.72 13.16 18.91
C GLY A 211 7.64 14.68 18.96
N ASN A 212 8.79 15.34 18.82
CA ASN A 212 8.81 16.80 18.76
C ASN A 212 8.03 17.31 17.55
N SER A 213 7.17 18.30 17.76
CA SER A 213 6.39 18.91 16.70
C SER A 213 7.30 19.49 15.61
N ARG A 214 6.91 19.29 14.35
CA ARG A 214 7.62 19.79 13.17
C ARG A 214 6.63 20.42 12.20
N ALA A 215 6.96 21.62 11.74
CA ALA A 215 6.25 22.24 10.63
C ALA A 215 6.78 21.67 9.31
N GLU A 216 6.09 20.67 8.76
CA GLU A 216 6.48 20.05 7.49
C GLU A 216 5.48 20.41 6.40
N THR A 217 6.00 20.85 5.24
CA THR A 217 5.17 21.11 4.05
C THR A 217 5.30 19.95 3.07
N ILE A 218 4.18 19.33 2.72
CA ILE A 218 4.11 18.21 1.80
C ILE A 218 4.08 18.75 0.37
N ALA A 219 4.98 18.26 -0.47
CA ALA A 219 4.95 18.44 -1.91
C ALA A 219 4.75 17.09 -2.61
N VAL A 220 4.17 17.16 -3.80
CA VAL A 220 3.84 15.97 -4.59
C VAL A 220 4.33 16.15 -6.02
N ARG A 221 4.86 15.06 -6.58
CA ARG A 221 5.24 15.00 -8.00
C ARG A 221 4.70 13.72 -8.63
N ASP A 222 3.94 13.89 -9.70
CA ASP A 222 3.43 12.78 -10.51
C ASP A 222 4.29 12.56 -11.75
N PHE A 223 4.48 11.29 -12.10
CA PHE A 223 5.15 10.83 -13.31
C PHE A 223 4.18 9.93 -14.08
N LEU A 224 3.64 10.48 -15.16
CA LEU A 224 2.65 9.84 -16.01
C LEU A 224 3.35 9.19 -17.21
N PRO A 225 3.04 7.95 -17.61
CA PRO A 225 3.73 7.31 -18.72
C PRO A 225 3.43 8.04 -20.02
N ASN A 226 4.43 8.19 -20.89
CA ASN A 226 4.19 8.78 -22.21
C ASN A 226 3.42 7.78 -23.07
N GLN A 227 2.58 8.30 -23.97
CA GLN A 227 1.88 7.48 -24.95
C GLN A 227 2.81 7.24 -26.15
N ILE A 228 3.09 5.98 -26.48
CA ILE A 228 4.12 5.61 -27.46
C ILE A 228 3.56 5.63 -28.89
N ASN A 229 2.31 5.20 -29.10
CA ASN A 229 1.71 5.09 -30.44
C ASN A 229 0.19 5.34 -30.36
N SER A 230 -0.30 6.41 -31.00
CA SER A 230 -1.74 6.66 -31.21
C SER A 230 -2.16 6.61 -32.70
N SER A 231 -1.22 6.40 -33.62
CA SER A 231 -1.41 6.70 -35.04
C SER A 231 -2.07 5.59 -35.87
N VAL A 232 -2.33 4.41 -35.31
CA VAL A 232 -3.04 3.34 -36.03
C VAL A 232 -4.47 3.29 -35.51
N ILE A 233 -5.43 3.59 -36.39
CA ILE A 233 -6.89 3.71 -36.13
C ILE A 233 -7.52 2.47 -35.45
N LEU A 234 -6.78 1.38 -35.27
CA LEU A 234 -7.22 0.14 -34.63
C LEU A 234 -6.27 -0.42 -33.56
N SER A 235 -5.14 0.24 -33.27
CA SER A 235 -4.23 -0.23 -32.23
C SER A 235 -4.62 0.32 -30.85
N LYS A 236 -4.39 -0.46 -29.81
CA LYS A 236 -4.59 0.00 -28.44
C LYS A 236 -3.48 0.95 -28.07
N SER A 237 -3.82 2.06 -27.41
CA SER A 237 -2.83 2.97 -26.83
C SER A 237 -1.81 2.21 -26.00
N GLN A 238 -0.56 2.39 -26.38
CA GLN A 238 0.61 1.89 -25.66
C GLN A 238 1.16 3.02 -24.81
N PHE A 239 1.56 2.68 -23.59
CA PHE A 239 2.16 3.60 -22.63
C PHE A 239 3.54 3.09 -22.27
N ASP A 240 4.44 4.01 -21.91
CA ASP A 240 5.75 3.68 -21.37
C ASP A 240 5.69 2.63 -20.26
N SER A 241 6.73 1.79 -20.20
CA SER A 241 6.88 0.81 -19.13
C SER A 241 7.10 1.47 -17.76
N PHE A 242 6.87 0.72 -16.69
CA PHE A 242 7.13 1.21 -15.34
C PHE A 242 8.61 1.53 -15.13
N HIS A 243 9.51 0.77 -15.77
CA HIS A 243 10.94 1.03 -15.75
C HIS A 243 11.28 2.41 -16.34
N ALA A 244 10.68 2.77 -17.48
CA ALA A 244 10.89 4.09 -18.08
C ALA A 244 10.37 5.23 -17.19
N LEU A 245 9.25 5.02 -16.47
CA LEU A 245 8.78 5.95 -15.44
C LEU A 245 9.83 6.12 -14.33
N MET A 246 10.36 5.02 -13.81
CA MET A 246 11.35 5.03 -12.73
C MET A 246 12.67 5.69 -13.14
N THR A 247 13.09 5.57 -14.40
CA THR A 247 14.25 6.30 -14.92
C THR A 247 14.05 7.81 -14.83
N ARG A 248 12.86 8.33 -15.19
CA ARG A 248 12.55 9.76 -15.05
C ARG A 248 12.44 10.20 -13.58
N VAL A 249 11.85 9.36 -12.73
CA VAL A 249 11.82 9.57 -11.28
C VAL A 249 13.24 9.70 -10.71
N ARG A 250 14.16 8.81 -11.10
CA ARG A 250 15.57 8.84 -10.68
C ARG A 250 16.27 10.11 -11.11
N LEU A 251 16.12 10.51 -12.37
CA LEU A 251 16.70 11.75 -12.89
C LEU A 251 16.17 12.99 -12.17
N TRP A 252 14.87 13.02 -11.84
CA TRP A 252 14.30 14.13 -11.09
C TRP A 252 14.83 14.19 -9.65
N LEU A 253 14.86 13.06 -8.95
CA LEU A 253 15.33 12.96 -7.56
C LEU A 253 16.82 13.27 -7.39
N SER A 254 17.66 12.93 -8.36
CA SER A 254 19.09 13.27 -8.31
C SER A 254 19.35 14.78 -8.35
N CYS A 255 18.39 15.56 -8.86
CA CYS A 255 18.42 17.01 -8.86
C CYS A 255 17.79 17.65 -7.60
N GLN A 256 17.09 16.88 -6.75
CA GLN A 256 16.42 17.43 -5.56
C GLN A 256 17.34 17.44 -4.34
N LYS A 257 17.82 18.63 -3.95
CA LYS A 257 18.66 18.82 -2.74
C LYS A 257 17.87 19.21 -1.48
N LEU A 258 16.62 19.60 -1.65
CA LEU A 258 15.73 20.11 -0.58
C LEU A 258 14.51 19.21 -0.37
N ALA A 259 14.54 17.97 -0.85
CA ALA A 259 13.43 17.05 -0.77
C ALA A 259 13.75 15.86 0.15
N ARG A 260 12.99 15.72 1.24
CA ARG A 260 12.95 14.47 2.00
C ARG A 260 11.83 13.60 1.45
N VAL A 261 12.18 12.62 0.63
CA VAL A 261 11.20 11.67 0.08
C VAL A 261 10.53 10.91 1.23
N LEU A 262 9.20 10.93 1.24
CA LEU A 262 8.37 10.19 2.18
C LEU A 262 8.01 8.82 1.63
N ASN A 263 7.49 8.81 0.40
CA ASN A 263 6.97 7.60 -0.23
C ASN A 263 6.90 7.75 -1.75
N VAL A 264 7.00 6.60 -2.41
CA VAL A 264 6.76 6.41 -3.83
C VAL A 264 5.59 5.45 -3.98
N GLN A 265 4.50 5.94 -4.56
CA GLN A 265 3.24 5.21 -4.67
C GLN A 265 2.88 4.98 -6.13
N SER A 266 2.52 3.75 -6.46
CA SER A 266 1.96 3.36 -7.75
C SER A 266 0.44 3.55 -7.75
N ILE A 267 -0.07 4.53 -8.52
CA ILE A 267 -1.51 4.85 -8.55
C ILE A 267 -2.11 4.47 -9.90
N ASN A 268 -3.21 3.71 -9.87
CA ASN A 268 -3.98 3.37 -11.06
C ASN A 268 -5.03 4.44 -11.35
N ILE A 269 -4.79 5.26 -12.37
CA ILE A 269 -5.70 6.30 -12.86
C ILE A 269 -6.62 5.73 -13.94
N LYS A 270 -7.93 5.91 -13.77
CA LYS A 270 -8.91 5.52 -14.78
C LYS A 270 -8.84 6.47 -15.99
N VAL A 271 -8.77 5.89 -17.18
CA VAL A 271 -8.86 6.61 -18.46
C VAL A 271 -10.17 6.18 -19.15
N LYS A 272 -10.99 7.13 -19.66
CA LYS A 272 -12.32 6.76 -20.20
C LYS A 272 -12.22 6.16 -21.61
N SER A 273 -11.27 6.61 -22.42
CA SER A 273 -11.00 6.08 -23.77
C SER A 273 -9.49 5.85 -23.98
N SER A 274 -9.10 5.13 -25.03
CA SER A 274 -7.68 4.95 -25.38
C SER A 274 -6.98 6.28 -25.68
N ASP A 275 -7.72 7.28 -26.14
CA ASP A 275 -7.17 8.51 -26.69
C ASP A 275 -7.23 9.67 -25.67
N GLU A 276 -7.76 9.40 -24.48
CA GLU A 276 -7.85 10.40 -23.42
C GLU A 276 -6.50 10.58 -22.70
N THR A 277 -6.16 11.84 -22.44
CA THR A 277 -5.05 12.23 -21.58
C THR A 277 -5.24 11.67 -20.17
N VAL A 278 -4.17 11.13 -19.60
CA VAL A 278 -4.16 10.68 -18.19
C VAL A 278 -4.20 11.91 -17.29
N ILE A 279 -5.28 12.06 -16.50
CA ILE A 279 -5.47 13.19 -15.57
C ILE A 279 -5.26 12.70 -14.14
N SER A 280 -4.06 12.88 -13.59
CA SER A 280 -3.71 12.45 -12.23
C SER A 280 -4.29 13.32 -11.12
N GLU A 281 -4.78 14.52 -11.46
CA GLU A 281 -5.41 15.47 -10.55
C GLU A 281 -6.84 15.09 -10.14
N ARG A 282 -7.43 14.08 -10.79
CA ARG A 282 -8.83 13.69 -10.58
C ARG A 282 -9.00 12.92 -9.27
N MET A 283 -9.79 13.47 -8.36
CA MET A 283 -10.10 12.86 -7.05
C MET A 283 -11.34 11.96 -7.03
N CYS A 284 -12.08 11.85 -8.14
CA CYS A 284 -13.23 10.96 -8.21
C CYS A 284 -13.43 10.37 -9.61
N TYR A 285 -13.91 9.13 -9.70
CA TYR A 285 -14.34 8.55 -10.96
C TYR A 285 -15.47 7.57 -10.78
N THR A 286 -16.18 7.26 -11.86
CA THR A 286 -17.26 6.28 -11.86
C THR A 286 -16.97 5.15 -12.82
N ASN A 287 -17.23 3.92 -12.39
CA ASN A 287 -17.24 2.75 -13.26
C ASN A 287 -18.65 2.48 -13.76
N ILE A 288 -18.90 2.83 -15.02
CA ILE A 288 -20.19 2.64 -15.70
C ILE A 288 -20.12 1.45 -16.67
N SER A 289 -18.94 1.17 -17.23
CA SER A 289 -18.73 0.17 -18.29
C SER A 289 -18.08 -1.12 -17.79
N THR A 290 -18.40 -2.23 -18.45
CA THR A 290 -17.77 -3.56 -18.27
C THR A 290 -16.29 -3.57 -18.63
N SER A 291 -15.85 -2.64 -19.49
CA SER A 291 -14.44 -2.40 -19.77
C SER A 291 -13.97 -1.05 -19.26
N THR A 292 -12.95 -1.06 -18.42
CA THR A 292 -12.29 0.13 -17.91
C THR A 292 -10.78 -0.04 -18.05
N THR A 293 -10.11 0.96 -18.61
CA THR A 293 -8.66 1.01 -18.69
C THR A 293 -8.13 1.84 -17.53
N PHE A 294 -7.13 1.30 -16.85
CA PHE A 294 -6.34 2.02 -15.86
C PHE A 294 -4.92 2.17 -16.36
N VAL A 295 -4.37 3.37 -16.19
CA VAL A 295 -2.97 3.68 -16.43
C VAL A 295 -2.31 3.93 -15.08
N ARG A 296 -1.23 3.22 -14.82
CA ARG A 296 -0.44 3.32 -13.60
C ARG A 296 0.55 4.47 -13.75
N ILE A 297 0.48 5.40 -12.82
CA ILE A 297 1.43 6.50 -12.66
C ILE A 297 2.30 6.24 -11.43
N ILE A 298 3.37 7.02 -11.28
CA ILE A 298 4.16 7.08 -10.05
C ILE A 298 3.92 8.42 -9.39
N ARG A 299 3.50 8.42 -8.13
CA ARG A 299 3.34 9.61 -7.30
C ARG A 299 4.39 9.61 -6.20
N ILE A 300 5.18 10.68 -6.12
CA ILE A 300 6.19 10.87 -5.08
C ILE A 300 5.71 11.93 -4.11
N TYR A 301 5.60 11.52 -2.84
CA TYR A 301 5.41 12.43 -1.72
C TYR A 301 6.77 12.79 -1.13
N HIS A 302 7.00 14.07 -0.87
CA HIS A 302 8.22 14.55 -0.23
C HIS A 302 7.93 15.76 0.66
N ILE A 303 8.78 15.99 1.65
CA ILE A 303 8.77 17.22 2.43
C ILE A 303 9.73 18.23 1.81
N LEU A 304 9.26 19.47 1.68
CA LEU A 304 10.10 20.60 1.35
C LEU A 304 10.91 20.99 2.58
N ALA A 305 12.23 20.93 2.46
CA ALA A 305 13.15 21.39 3.50
C ALA A 305 12.98 22.90 3.73
N GLU A 306 13.19 23.35 4.96
CA GLU A 306 13.55 24.76 5.20
C GLU A 306 14.89 25.06 4.49
N GLU A 307 15.10 26.29 4.03
CA GLU A 307 16.25 26.66 3.18
C GLU A 307 17.61 26.27 3.77
N GLN A 308 17.70 26.14 5.10
CA GLN A 308 18.92 25.78 5.83
C GLN A 308 19.17 24.26 5.93
N ALA A 309 18.17 23.43 5.65
CA ALA A 309 18.28 21.98 5.72
C ALA A 309 18.65 21.40 4.34
N HIS A 310 19.86 20.88 4.21
CA HIS A 310 20.29 20.16 3.01
C HIS A 310 20.08 18.66 3.17
N TYR A 311 19.25 18.09 2.29
CA TYR A 311 19.15 16.65 2.16
C TYR A 311 20.12 16.14 1.11
N LYS A 312 20.68 14.95 1.33
CA LYS A 312 21.46 14.26 0.30
C LYS A 312 20.53 13.91 -0.86
N PRO A 313 20.93 14.15 -2.12
CA PRO A 313 20.17 13.69 -3.28
C PRO A 313 19.91 12.20 -3.19
N VAL A 314 18.68 11.79 -3.50
CA VAL A 314 18.25 10.39 -3.39
C VAL A 314 18.63 9.65 -4.67
N MET A 315 19.38 8.56 -4.53
CA MET A 315 19.69 7.65 -5.64
C MET A 315 18.67 6.52 -5.66
N ILE A 316 17.50 6.78 -6.24
CA ILE A 316 16.40 5.81 -6.17
C ILE A 316 16.63 4.60 -7.10
N ASN A 317 16.42 3.43 -6.52
CA ASN A 317 16.33 2.13 -7.18
C ASN A 317 15.06 1.41 -6.72
N TYR A 318 14.64 0.38 -7.44
CA TYR A 318 13.47 -0.41 -7.04
C TYR A 318 13.63 -1.88 -7.44
N ARG A 319 12.94 -2.75 -6.71
CA ARG A 319 12.70 -4.13 -7.11
C ARG A 319 11.24 -4.49 -6.81
N THR A 320 10.62 -5.20 -7.74
CA THR A 320 9.28 -5.77 -7.54
C THR A 320 9.44 -7.27 -7.34
N PHE A 321 9.02 -7.76 -6.19
CA PHE A 321 9.00 -9.15 -5.81
C PHE A 321 7.62 -9.71 -6.15
N VAL A 322 7.61 -10.67 -7.07
CA VAL A 322 6.40 -11.34 -7.53
C VAL A 322 6.32 -12.66 -6.77
N PRO A 323 5.24 -12.90 -6.01
CA PRO A 323 5.11 -14.14 -5.29
C PRO A 323 4.98 -15.34 -6.23
N ALA A 324 5.47 -16.49 -5.79
CA ALA A 324 5.18 -17.77 -6.40
C ALA A 324 3.67 -18.08 -6.28
N GLU A 325 3.20 -19.08 -7.04
CA GLU A 325 1.77 -19.40 -7.04
C GLU A 325 1.31 -19.80 -5.62
N ARG A 326 0.34 -19.07 -5.06
CA ARG A 326 -0.23 -19.26 -3.71
C ARG A 326 0.69 -18.91 -2.54
N GLU A 327 1.89 -18.43 -2.81
CA GLU A 327 2.83 -18.01 -1.77
C GLU A 327 2.23 -16.90 -0.91
N GLU A 328 2.48 -16.94 0.39
CA GLU A 328 2.07 -15.86 1.30
C GLU A 328 3.05 -14.68 1.25
N ILE A 329 2.61 -13.47 1.61
CA ILE A 329 3.55 -12.32 1.66
C ILE A 329 4.72 -12.58 2.62
N GLN A 330 4.47 -13.28 3.73
CA GLN A 330 5.52 -13.62 4.70
C GLN A 330 6.57 -14.57 4.10
N GLU A 331 6.11 -15.59 3.37
CA GLU A 331 7.00 -16.51 2.65
C GLU A 331 7.83 -15.76 1.59
N LEU A 332 7.21 -14.84 0.84
CA LEU A 332 7.91 -13.98 -0.11
C LEU A 332 8.98 -13.10 0.59
N MET A 333 8.65 -12.59 1.78
CA MET A 333 9.57 -11.78 2.58
C MET A 333 10.82 -12.57 2.96
N GLU A 334 10.66 -13.78 3.48
CA GLU A 334 11.76 -14.63 3.93
C GLU A 334 12.56 -15.21 2.76
N ARG A 335 11.87 -15.65 1.70
CA ARG A 335 12.49 -16.31 0.55
C ARG A 335 13.27 -15.34 -0.34
N GLU A 336 12.73 -14.16 -0.61
CA GLU A 336 13.33 -13.24 -1.59
C GLU A 336 13.67 -11.87 -1.02
N VAL A 337 12.77 -11.23 -0.28
CA VAL A 337 12.94 -9.81 0.07
C VAL A 337 14.08 -9.63 1.07
N GLN A 338 14.08 -10.37 2.18
CA GLN A 338 15.09 -10.25 3.23
C GLN A 338 16.49 -10.62 2.74
N PRO A 339 16.72 -11.74 2.02
CA PRO A 339 18.03 -12.04 1.43
C PRO A 339 18.51 -10.93 0.50
N TRP A 340 17.59 -10.36 -0.29
CA TRP A 340 17.93 -9.30 -1.23
C TRP A 340 18.31 -8.00 -0.53
N VAL A 341 17.54 -7.59 0.48
CA VAL A 341 17.83 -6.41 1.31
C VAL A 341 19.17 -6.58 2.02
N LYS A 342 19.42 -7.76 2.61
CA LYS A 342 20.68 -8.10 3.28
C LYS A 342 21.89 -8.05 2.34
N TYR A 343 21.73 -8.56 1.11
CA TYR A 343 22.78 -8.47 0.08
C TYR A 343 23.09 -7.01 -0.30
N ASN A 344 22.07 -6.17 -0.32
CA ASN A 344 22.16 -4.76 -0.68
C ASN A 344 22.28 -3.82 0.54
N LYS A 345 23.06 -4.20 1.56
CA LYS A 345 23.22 -3.44 2.83
C LYS A 345 23.65 -1.96 2.68
N ASN A 346 24.24 -1.59 1.55
CA ASN A 346 24.66 -0.22 1.25
C ASN A 346 23.53 0.65 0.68
N ALA A 347 22.38 0.04 0.35
CA ALA A 347 21.20 0.73 -0.12
C ALA A 347 20.17 0.80 1.02
N ARG A 348 19.77 2.01 1.38
CA ARG A 348 18.76 2.21 2.42
C ARG A 348 17.38 1.93 1.85
N VAL A 349 16.57 1.13 2.53
CA VAL A 349 15.14 0.99 2.19
C VAL A 349 14.48 2.36 2.40
N LEU A 350 13.99 2.94 1.30
CA LEU A 350 13.36 4.26 1.29
C LEU A 350 11.86 4.15 1.59
N SER A 351 11.16 3.30 0.85
CA SER A 351 9.76 2.97 1.05
C SER A 351 9.46 1.60 0.45
N SER A 352 8.30 1.06 0.80
CA SER A 352 7.77 -0.19 0.25
C SER A 352 6.28 -0.04 0.01
N GLU A 353 5.76 -0.69 -1.02
CA GLU A 353 4.33 -0.73 -1.30
C GLU A 353 3.87 -2.13 -1.76
N THR A 354 2.63 -2.47 -1.42
CA THR A 354 1.94 -3.65 -1.94
C THR A 354 1.07 -3.28 -3.12
N ILE A 355 1.38 -3.84 -4.29
CA ILE A 355 0.75 -3.46 -5.56
C ILE A 355 -0.03 -4.64 -6.11
N LEU A 356 -1.27 -4.39 -6.51
CA LEU A 356 -2.09 -5.37 -7.19
C LEU A 356 -1.77 -5.37 -8.70
N TYR A 357 -1.28 -6.49 -9.21
CA TYR A 357 -1.10 -6.76 -10.63
C TYR A 357 -2.19 -7.67 -11.16
N ARG A 358 -2.58 -7.47 -12.42
CA ARG A 358 -3.39 -8.43 -13.14
C ARG A 358 -2.46 -9.50 -13.73
N ALA A 359 -2.67 -10.76 -13.37
CA ALA A 359 -1.95 -11.86 -13.99
C ALA A 359 -2.50 -12.14 -15.41
N LYS A 360 -1.58 -12.33 -16.36
CA LYS A 360 -1.82 -12.81 -17.72
C LYS A 360 -1.59 -14.32 -17.74
N THR A 361 -1.89 -14.96 -18.87
CA THR A 361 -1.56 -16.38 -19.10
C THR A 361 -0.05 -16.65 -19.01
N THR A 362 0.77 -15.65 -19.28
CA THR A 362 2.23 -15.69 -19.20
C THR A 362 2.78 -15.28 -17.82
N GLY A 363 1.91 -15.08 -16.81
CA GLY A 363 2.29 -14.60 -15.48
C GLY A 363 2.05 -13.09 -15.28
N VAL A 364 2.77 -12.51 -14.33
CA VAL A 364 2.70 -11.09 -13.99
C VAL A 364 3.89 -10.35 -14.61
N ASP A 365 3.61 -9.29 -15.35
CA ASP A 365 4.65 -8.35 -15.78
C ASP A 365 4.69 -7.16 -14.82
N PRO A 366 5.72 -7.04 -13.96
CA PRO A 366 5.84 -5.94 -13.01
C PRO A 366 6.14 -4.58 -13.69
N ASN A 367 6.45 -4.58 -14.99
CA ASN A 367 6.70 -3.37 -15.78
C ASN A 367 5.46 -2.86 -16.52
N ASP A 368 4.33 -3.58 -16.48
CA ASP A 368 3.08 -3.10 -17.05
C ASP A 368 2.61 -1.81 -16.36
N THR A 369 2.31 -0.79 -17.16
CA THR A 369 1.63 0.44 -16.72
C THR A 369 0.17 0.47 -17.09
N ILE A 370 -0.34 -0.52 -17.82
CA ILE A 370 -1.74 -0.55 -18.27
C ILE A 370 -2.43 -1.77 -17.69
N THR A 371 -3.62 -1.56 -17.12
CA THR A 371 -4.52 -2.65 -16.74
C THR A 371 -5.89 -2.42 -17.37
N GLN A 372 -6.30 -3.33 -18.26
CA GLN A 372 -7.65 -3.32 -18.83
C GLN A 372 -8.54 -4.31 -18.10
N ASN A 373 -9.62 -3.84 -17.47
CA ASN A 373 -10.67 -4.74 -17.00
C ASN A 373 -11.58 -5.10 -18.20
N LYS A 374 -11.89 -6.39 -18.39
CA LYS A 374 -12.71 -6.89 -19.52
C LYS A 374 -13.89 -7.77 -19.05
N GLY A 375 -14.30 -7.67 -17.79
CA GLY A 375 -15.45 -8.41 -17.25
C GLY A 375 -15.28 -9.93 -17.10
N LYS A 376 -14.25 -10.56 -17.67
CA LYS A 376 -13.95 -12.00 -17.52
C LYS A 376 -13.26 -12.31 -16.19
N THR A 377 -13.33 -13.57 -15.75
CA THR A 377 -12.54 -14.14 -14.64
C THR A 377 -11.10 -13.66 -14.76
N THR A 378 -10.67 -12.90 -13.76
CA THR A 378 -9.35 -12.25 -13.76
C THR A 378 -8.65 -12.61 -12.47
N LEU A 379 -7.42 -13.07 -12.63
CA LEU A 379 -6.50 -13.33 -11.54
C LEU A 379 -5.73 -12.04 -11.24
N TYR A 380 -5.68 -11.67 -9.98
CA TYR A 380 -4.80 -10.60 -9.51
C TYR A 380 -3.80 -11.16 -8.51
N VAL A 381 -2.62 -10.54 -8.45
CA VAL A 381 -1.51 -10.95 -7.59
C VAL A 381 -1.00 -9.71 -6.86
N HIS A 382 -0.91 -9.78 -5.54
CA HIS A 382 -0.23 -8.79 -4.72
C HIS A 382 1.28 -9.00 -4.84
N CYS A 383 1.96 -8.03 -5.42
CA CYS A 383 3.42 -8.00 -5.47
C CYS A 383 3.93 -6.99 -4.44
N LEU A 384 5.07 -7.27 -3.83
CA LEU A 384 5.74 -6.30 -2.96
C LEU A 384 6.77 -5.53 -3.79
N ARG A 385 6.71 -4.20 -3.77
CA ARG A 385 7.72 -3.35 -4.38
C ARG A 385 8.50 -2.63 -3.29
N VAL A 386 9.82 -2.75 -3.32
CA VAL A 386 10.71 -2.07 -2.39
C VAL A 386 11.53 -1.04 -3.16
N TYR A 387 11.57 0.18 -2.64
CA TYR A 387 12.35 1.29 -3.16
C TYR A 387 13.58 1.51 -2.28
N PHE A 388 14.72 1.72 -2.91
CA PHE A 388 16.02 1.82 -2.27
C PHE A 388 16.65 3.17 -2.59
N ASP A 389 17.37 3.73 -1.64
CA ASP A 389 18.22 4.91 -1.78
C ASP A 389 19.69 4.46 -1.67
N GLY A 390 20.40 4.52 -2.80
CA GLY A 390 21.77 4.03 -2.93
C GLY A 390 21.93 2.97 -4.02
N PRO A 391 23.17 2.55 -4.31
CA PRO A 391 23.46 1.59 -5.36
C PRO A 391 22.88 0.21 -5.01
N VAL A 392 22.22 -0.39 -5.99
CA VAL A 392 21.59 -1.71 -5.90
C VAL A 392 22.27 -2.66 -6.88
N TYR A 393 22.57 -3.86 -6.42
CA TYR A 393 23.18 -4.92 -7.20
C TYR A 393 22.24 -6.13 -7.25
N GLN A 394 22.23 -6.81 -8.40
CA GLN A 394 21.54 -8.07 -8.53
C GLN A 394 22.34 -9.15 -7.78
N PRO A 395 21.75 -9.84 -6.79
CA PRO A 395 22.44 -10.94 -6.14
C PRO A 395 22.71 -12.06 -7.14
N PRO A 396 23.81 -12.83 -6.97
CA PRO A 396 24.07 -14.01 -7.79
C PRO A 396 22.86 -14.96 -7.73
N THR A 397 22.49 -15.54 -8.87
CA THR A 397 21.35 -16.48 -8.97
C THR A 397 21.51 -17.71 -8.06
N ASN A 398 22.75 -18.04 -7.66
CA ASN A 398 23.10 -19.17 -6.83
C ASN A 398 23.38 -18.78 -5.37
N LEU A 399 22.80 -17.69 -4.86
CA LEU A 399 22.88 -17.46 -3.41
C LEU A 399 22.33 -18.72 -2.71
N PRO A 400 23.10 -19.36 -1.82
CA PRO A 400 22.58 -20.48 -1.06
C PRO A 400 21.30 -19.99 -0.39
N LEU A 401 20.19 -20.69 -0.67
CA LEU A 401 18.96 -20.45 0.08
C LEU A 401 19.36 -20.45 1.56
N PRO A 402 18.88 -19.48 2.36
CA PRO A 402 19.18 -19.47 3.79
C PRO A 402 18.96 -20.88 4.28
N SER A 403 20.05 -21.51 4.72
CA SER A 403 20.04 -22.89 5.19
C SER A 403 18.89 -22.96 6.17
N GLN A 404 17.88 -23.78 5.88
CA GLN A 404 16.86 -24.11 6.86
C GLN A 404 17.66 -24.68 8.02
N THR A 405 17.94 -23.86 9.02
CA THR A 405 18.52 -24.31 10.27
C THR A 405 17.51 -25.33 10.74
N ALA A 406 17.92 -26.61 10.74
CA ALA A 406 17.12 -27.67 11.30
C ALA A 406 16.62 -27.16 12.66
N PRO A 407 15.33 -27.32 12.98
CA PRO A 407 14.80 -26.87 14.26
C PRO A 407 15.77 -27.41 15.33
N GLU A 408 16.40 -26.50 16.07
CA GLU A 408 17.25 -26.91 17.18
C GLU A 408 16.39 -27.84 18.03
N GLU A 409 16.79 -29.11 18.11
CA GLU A 409 16.20 -30.05 19.04
C GLU A 409 16.31 -29.37 20.39
N CYS A 410 15.17 -28.89 20.88
CA CYS A 410 15.07 -28.25 22.17
C CYS A 410 15.47 -29.33 23.17
N CYS A 411 16.72 -29.28 23.62
CA CYS A 411 17.22 -30.15 24.67
C CYS A 411 16.25 -30.06 25.84
N SER A 412 15.47 -31.11 26.02
CA SER A 412 14.74 -31.39 27.24
C SER A 412 15.76 -31.54 28.35
N LEU A 413 15.96 -30.47 29.12
CA LEU A 413 16.56 -30.58 30.44
C LEU A 413 15.49 -31.10 31.39
N LEU A 414 15.85 -32.21 32.04
CA LEU A 414 15.15 -32.92 33.11
C LEU A 414 14.77 -32.01 34.28
#